data_AF-A0AAE9IE36-F1
#
_entry.id   AF-A0AAE9IE36-F1
#
_cell.length_a   1.000
_cell.length_b   1.000
_cell.length_c   1.000
_cell.angle_alpha   90.00
_cell.angle_beta   90.00
_cell.angle_gamma   90.00
#
_symmetry.space_group_name_H-M   'P 1'
#
loop_
_entity.id
_entity.type
_entity.pdbx_description
1 polymer ?
#
loop_
_entity_poly.entity_id
_entity_poly.type
_entity_poly.pdbx_seq_one_letter_code
_entity_poly.pdbx_strand_id
1 'polypeptide(L)'
;MAEIKWIKLSTGMFDDEKIKIIEDMPEADTIIVIWLKLMTMTGRSNMGGYIMLTESIPYTEDMLISVIKRPLPVIKMALSIFERFGMLEISEQGAFFLPNWEKHQNTESLQKVREYERKRKAEQRAKRKQLQLAEPSPGNVPDSPGDVTPLEVRSKTKEKESSCCLTPETEIKFEDEGIPFTRQDAVPVTPETDADSGQDEISSSDIDYHNAVADKYLQRRGKGLYITAADETSIDELLAAGVPLQTALDGIDQSFDKFKPKHKRDGIRSLSYCATIIFSLHALREDIGKGRVPKVLCLVSLSHK
;
A
#
# COMPACT_ATOMS: atom_id res chain seq x y z
N MET A 1 -10.87 -10.16 -7.39
CA MET A 1 -11.13 -10.55 -5.98
C MET A 1 -10.45 -9.52 -5.08
N ALA A 2 -10.88 -9.34 -3.82
CA ALA A 2 -10.16 -8.43 -2.92
C ALA A 2 -8.78 -9.05 -2.64
N GLU A 3 -7.74 -8.29 -2.92
CA GLU A 3 -6.37 -8.73 -2.79
C GLU A 3 -5.94 -8.65 -1.33
N ILE A 4 -5.63 -9.80 -0.74
CA ILE A 4 -5.07 -9.83 0.62
C ILE A 4 -3.57 -9.59 0.48
N LYS A 5 -3.14 -8.41 0.91
CA LYS A 5 -1.77 -7.91 0.71
C LYS A 5 -0.75 -8.49 1.68
N TRP A 6 -1.18 -9.06 2.80
CA TRP A 6 -0.29 -9.57 3.85
C TRP A 6 -0.93 -10.70 4.65
N ILE A 7 -0.09 -11.55 5.23
CA ILE A 7 -0.45 -12.59 6.21
C ILE A 7 0.31 -12.33 7.51
N LYS A 8 -0.24 -12.73 8.66
CA LYS A 8 0.48 -12.67 9.94
C LYS A 8 1.35 -13.89 10.10
N LEU A 9 2.60 -13.70 10.50
CA LEU A 9 3.47 -14.79 10.94
C LEU A 9 3.69 -14.66 12.44
N SER A 10 3.69 -15.79 13.16
CA SER A 10 4.01 -15.81 14.58
C SER A 10 5.50 -15.51 14.76
N THR A 11 5.86 -14.66 15.72
CA THR A 11 7.26 -14.38 16.05
C THR A 11 7.98 -15.62 16.57
N GLY A 12 7.24 -16.57 17.17
CA GLY A 12 7.76 -17.87 17.62
C GLY A 12 7.51 -18.99 16.61
N MET A 13 7.39 -18.71 15.32
CA MET A 13 7.18 -19.75 14.30
C MET A 13 8.31 -20.79 14.28
N PHE A 14 9.55 -20.34 14.42
CA PHE A 14 10.73 -21.20 14.48
C PHE A 14 10.89 -21.87 15.85
N ASP A 15 10.08 -21.50 16.84
CA ASP A 15 10.05 -22.20 18.13
C ASP A 15 9.17 -23.45 18.11
N ASP A 16 8.31 -23.59 17.09
CA ASP A 16 7.43 -24.75 16.90
C ASP A 16 8.23 -26.03 16.73
N GLU A 17 7.88 -27.08 17.47
CA GLU A 17 8.58 -28.36 17.45
C GLU A 17 8.64 -28.96 16.05
N LYS A 18 7.60 -28.80 15.24
CA LYS A 18 7.56 -29.32 13.86
C LYS A 18 8.55 -28.57 12.97
N ILE A 19 8.64 -27.25 13.13
CA ILE A 19 9.59 -26.43 12.36
C ILE A 19 11.02 -26.77 12.77
N LYS A 20 11.30 -26.93 14.07
CA LYS A 20 12.62 -27.39 14.56
C LYS A 20 13.02 -28.74 13.99
N ILE A 21 12.09 -29.70 13.95
CA ILE A 21 12.35 -31.00 13.33
C ILE A 21 12.64 -30.86 11.83
N ILE A 22 11.96 -29.94 11.13
CA ILE A 22 12.25 -29.65 9.71
C ILE A 22 13.64 -29.01 9.55
N GLU A 23 14.07 -28.16 10.47
CA GLU A 23 15.40 -27.53 10.45
C GLU A 23 16.54 -28.56 10.53
N ASP A 24 16.30 -29.70 11.17
CA ASP A 24 17.24 -30.82 11.26
C ASP A 24 17.25 -31.71 9.99
N MET A 25 16.31 -31.52 9.06
CA MET A 25 16.23 -32.34 7.82
C MET A 25 17.16 -31.82 6.71
N PRO A 26 17.60 -32.70 5.78
CA PRO A 26 18.21 -32.23 4.55
C PRO A 26 17.22 -31.37 3.76
N GLU A 27 17.71 -30.33 3.10
CA GLU A 27 16.90 -29.33 2.40
C GLU A 27 15.92 -28.53 3.27
N ALA A 28 16.18 -28.41 4.58
CA ALA A 28 15.40 -27.62 5.55
C ALA A 28 14.92 -26.27 5.00
N ASP A 29 15.83 -25.42 4.52
CA ASP A 29 15.51 -24.11 3.96
C ASP A 29 14.49 -24.18 2.82
N THR A 30 14.63 -25.20 1.95
CA THR A 30 13.73 -25.38 0.83
C THR A 30 12.34 -25.79 1.31
N ILE A 31 12.26 -26.70 2.28
CA ILE A 31 10.99 -27.14 2.87
C ILE A 31 10.30 -25.94 3.57
N ILE A 32 11.03 -25.17 4.36
CA ILE A 32 10.49 -23.99 5.06
C ILE A 32 10.02 -22.92 4.06
N VAL A 33 10.77 -22.67 2.99
CA VAL A 33 10.34 -21.75 1.92
C VAL A 33 9.08 -22.24 1.23
N ILE A 34 8.96 -23.55 0.96
CA ILE A 34 7.73 -24.14 0.40
C ILE A 34 6.56 -23.90 1.36
N TRP A 35 6.74 -24.14 2.66
CA TRP A 35 5.72 -23.89 3.67
C TRP A 35 5.24 -22.44 3.67
N LEU A 36 6.17 -21.48 3.70
CA LEU A 36 5.84 -20.05 3.64
C LEU A 36 5.08 -19.69 2.34
N LYS A 37 5.50 -20.25 1.20
CA LYS A 37 4.78 -20.05 -0.06
C LYS A 37 3.35 -20.58 0.01
N LEU A 38 3.14 -21.80 0.54
CA LEU A 38 1.79 -22.34 0.76
C LEU A 38 0.95 -21.42 1.66
N MET A 39 1.50 -20.92 2.76
CA MET A 39 0.81 -19.96 3.63
C MET A 39 0.39 -18.69 2.89
N THR A 40 1.28 -18.11 2.06
CA THR A 40 0.92 -16.91 1.28
C THR A 40 -0.15 -17.19 0.24
N MET A 41 -0.16 -18.38 -0.36
CA MET A 41 -1.21 -18.81 -1.30
C MET A 41 -2.56 -18.95 -0.60
N THR A 42 -2.58 -19.57 0.59
CA THR A 42 -3.78 -19.67 1.44
C THR A 42 -4.27 -18.29 1.89
N GLY A 43 -3.36 -17.35 2.16
CA GLY A 43 -3.71 -15.97 2.46
C GLY A 43 -4.36 -15.25 1.29
N ARG A 44 -3.85 -15.47 0.07
CA ARG A 44 -4.41 -14.88 -1.15
C ARG A 44 -5.81 -15.41 -1.45
N SER A 45 -6.01 -16.73 -1.33
CA SER A 45 -7.33 -17.36 -1.53
C SER A 45 -8.30 -16.98 -0.41
N ASN A 46 -7.83 -16.97 0.85
CA ASN A 46 -8.61 -16.78 2.08
C ASN A 46 -9.97 -17.51 2.04
N MET A 47 -9.88 -18.79 1.71
CA MET A 47 -10.98 -19.74 1.75
C MET A 47 -10.82 -20.64 2.97
N GLY A 48 -10.73 -20.04 4.17
CA GLY A 48 -10.71 -20.77 5.44
C GLY A 48 -9.58 -21.80 5.64
N GLY A 49 -8.49 -21.70 4.88
CA GLY A 49 -7.38 -22.66 4.93
C GLY A 49 -7.16 -23.45 3.63
N TYR A 50 -8.09 -23.40 2.68
CA TYR A 50 -7.94 -24.08 1.39
C TYR A 50 -7.02 -23.31 0.43
N ILE A 51 -6.11 -24.05 -0.22
CA ILE A 51 -5.22 -23.52 -1.26
C ILE A 51 -5.94 -23.57 -2.61
N MET A 52 -6.58 -22.46 -2.98
CA MET A 52 -7.42 -22.35 -4.17
C MET A 52 -6.82 -21.36 -5.18
N LEU A 53 -6.78 -21.73 -6.46
CA LEU A 53 -6.42 -20.81 -7.55
C LEU A 53 -7.52 -19.76 -7.74
N THR A 54 -8.76 -20.25 -7.79
CA THR A 54 -10.00 -19.49 -7.97
C THR A 54 -11.02 -20.01 -6.97
N GLU A 55 -12.16 -19.33 -6.80
CA GLU A 55 -13.22 -19.74 -5.84
C GLU A 55 -13.70 -21.20 -5.99
N SER A 56 -13.53 -21.81 -7.16
CA SER A 56 -13.95 -23.18 -7.48
C SER A 56 -12.82 -24.16 -7.84
N ILE A 57 -11.58 -23.69 -8.00
CA ILE A 57 -10.48 -24.52 -8.54
C ILE A 57 -9.37 -24.64 -7.48
N PRO A 58 -9.17 -25.83 -6.87
CA PRO A 58 -8.05 -26.07 -5.98
C PRO A 58 -6.73 -26.14 -6.77
N TYR A 59 -5.62 -25.78 -6.12
CA TYR A 59 -4.30 -26.04 -6.70
C TYR A 59 -4.02 -27.53 -6.73
N THR A 60 -3.46 -28.00 -7.84
CA THR A 60 -2.90 -29.35 -7.97
C THR A 60 -1.37 -29.31 -7.81
N GLU A 61 -0.75 -30.47 -7.60
CA GLU A 61 0.72 -30.59 -7.49
C GLU A 61 1.46 -29.96 -8.68
N ASP A 62 0.98 -30.20 -9.91
CA ASP A 62 1.59 -29.65 -11.13
C ASP A 62 1.51 -28.12 -11.19
N MET A 63 0.40 -27.56 -10.70
CA MET A 63 0.25 -26.11 -10.60
C MET A 63 1.18 -25.52 -9.53
N LEU A 64 1.42 -26.25 -8.44
CA LEU A 64 2.36 -25.84 -7.41
C LEU A 64 3.78 -25.73 -7.97
N ILE A 65 4.22 -26.60 -8.90
CA ILE A 65 5.53 -26.47 -9.57
C ILE A 65 5.70 -25.08 -10.18
N SER A 66 4.69 -24.64 -10.92
CA SER A 66 4.72 -23.39 -11.68
C SER A 66 4.78 -22.16 -10.76
N VAL A 67 4.12 -22.21 -9.60
CA VAL A 67 4.05 -21.11 -8.63
C VAL A 67 5.23 -21.11 -7.67
N ILE A 68 5.60 -22.28 -7.14
CA ILE A 68 6.66 -22.45 -6.14
C ILE A 68 8.05 -22.38 -6.79
N LYS A 69 8.16 -22.63 -8.10
CA LYS A 69 9.43 -22.60 -8.85
C LYS A 69 10.46 -23.56 -8.26
N ARG A 70 10.01 -24.78 -7.98
CA ARG A 70 10.82 -25.90 -7.48
C ARG A 70 10.45 -27.18 -8.23
N PRO A 71 11.39 -28.13 -8.38
CA PRO A 71 11.12 -29.40 -9.04
C PRO A 71 9.99 -30.20 -8.37
N LEU A 72 9.21 -30.94 -9.16
CA LEU A 72 8.11 -31.78 -8.65
C LEU A 72 8.55 -32.74 -7.52
N PRO A 73 9.72 -33.43 -7.59
CA PRO A 73 10.15 -34.32 -6.51
C PRO A 73 10.31 -33.61 -5.16
N VAL A 74 10.83 -32.38 -5.18
CA VAL A 74 11.03 -31.56 -3.98
C VAL A 74 9.69 -31.12 -3.40
N ILE A 75 8.74 -30.72 -4.25
CA ILE A 75 7.39 -30.35 -3.82
C ILE A 75 6.69 -31.56 -3.20
N LYS A 76 6.72 -32.73 -3.87
CA LYS A 76 6.13 -33.97 -3.33
C LYS A 76 6.73 -34.36 -1.99
N MET A 77 8.05 -34.26 -1.85
CA MET A 77 8.74 -34.49 -0.59
C MET A 77 8.21 -33.55 0.50
N ALA A 78 8.19 -32.24 0.25
CA ALA A 78 7.72 -31.26 1.22
C ALA A 78 6.25 -31.47 1.60
N LEU A 79 5.36 -31.70 0.63
CA LEU A 79 3.94 -31.99 0.88
C LEU A 79 3.77 -33.23 1.77
N SER A 80 4.53 -34.30 1.50
CA SER A 80 4.49 -35.52 2.32
C SER A 80 4.98 -35.29 3.76
N ILE A 81 5.95 -34.39 3.97
CA ILE A 81 6.44 -34.02 5.30
C ILE A 81 5.35 -33.24 6.04
N PHE A 82 4.73 -32.25 5.40
CA PHE A 82 3.66 -31.46 6.00
C PHE A 82 2.43 -32.30 6.35
N GLU A 83 2.07 -33.25 5.49
CA GLU A 83 0.99 -34.19 5.75
C GLU A 83 1.30 -35.07 6.97
N ARG A 84 2.50 -35.66 7.04
CA ARG A 84 2.93 -36.46 8.19
C ARG A 84 2.92 -35.68 9.51
N PHE A 85 3.26 -34.40 9.46
CA PHE A 85 3.24 -33.52 10.63
C PHE A 85 1.87 -32.89 10.91
N GLY A 86 0.84 -33.23 10.12
CA GLY A 86 -0.51 -32.65 10.27
C GLY A 86 -0.51 -31.13 10.11
N MET A 87 0.43 -30.59 9.34
CA MET A 87 0.48 -29.18 8.95
C MET A 87 -0.34 -28.92 7.68
N LEU A 88 -0.58 -29.98 6.90
CA LEU A 88 -1.32 -29.98 5.65
C LEU A 88 -2.23 -31.21 5.62
N GLU A 89 -3.45 -31.06 5.12
CA GLU A 89 -4.35 -32.16 4.83
C GLU A 89 -4.70 -32.15 3.34
N ILE A 90 -4.81 -33.34 2.75
CA ILE A 90 -5.24 -33.52 1.36
C ILE A 90 -6.65 -34.11 1.40
N SER A 91 -7.63 -33.36 0.89
CA SER A 91 -9.03 -33.83 0.80
C SER A 91 -9.15 -34.98 -0.21
N GLU A 92 -10.24 -35.75 -0.13
CA GLU A 92 -10.56 -36.81 -1.09
C GLU A 92 -10.62 -36.32 -2.54
N GLN A 93 -10.94 -35.03 -2.76
CA GLN A 93 -10.93 -34.40 -4.09
C GLN A 93 -9.56 -33.85 -4.51
N GLY A 94 -8.48 -34.15 -3.76
CA GLY A 94 -7.12 -33.69 -4.05
C GLY A 94 -6.86 -32.22 -3.69
N ALA A 95 -7.73 -31.58 -2.90
CA ALA A 95 -7.58 -30.20 -2.47
C ALA A 95 -6.70 -30.10 -1.22
N PHE A 96 -5.73 -29.18 -1.25
CA PHE A 96 -4.84 -28.91 -0.11
C PHE A 96 -5.49 -27.98 0.92
N PHE A 97 -5.44 -28.37 2.19
CA PHE A 97 -6.01 -27.65 3.32
C PHE A 97 -4.98 -27.44 4.43
N LEU A 98 -4.89 -26.22 4.96
CA LEU A 98 -4.05 -25.88 6.12
C LEU A 98 -4.92 -25.85 7.39
N PRO A 99 -4.78 -26.82 8.32
CA PRO A 99 -5.52 -26.83 9.57
C PRO A 99 -5.23 -25.60 10.43
N ASN A 100 -6.21 -25.20 11.25
CA ASN A 100 -6.12 -24.06 12.18
C ASN A 100 -5.79 -22.70 11.53
N TRP A 101 -5.84 -22.58 10.20
CA TRP A 101 -5.58 -21.32 9.48
C TRP A 101 -6.36 -20.13 10.03
N GLU A 102 -7.67 -20.31 10.26
CA GLU A 102 -8.57 -19.26 10.72
C GLU A 102 -8.31 -18.80 12.15
N LYS A 103 -7.70 -19.63 12.99
CA LYS A 103 -7.33 -19.23 14.36
C LYS A 103 -6.14 -18.28 14.36
N HIS A 104 -5.23 -18.47 13.40
CA HIS A 104 -3.98 -17.72 13.31
C HIS A 104 -4.08 -16.48 12.42
N GLN A 105 -5.00 -16.47 11.45
CA GLN A 105 -5.31 -15.31 10.63
C GLN A 105 -6.67 -14.77 11.03
N ASN A 106 -6.79 -13.50 11.42
CA ASN A 106 -8.06 -12.89 11.82
C ASN A 106 -9.05 -12.84 10.62
N THR A 107 -9.71 -13.95 10.32
CA THR A 107 -10.50 -14.19 9.10
C THR A 107 -11.74 -13.31 9.02
N GLU A 108 -12.42 -13.07 10.15
CA GLU A 108 -13.58 -12.18 10.18
C GLU A 108 -13.24 -10.77 9.69
N SER A 109 -12.07 -10.24 10.09
CA SER A 109 -11.63 -8.92 9.66
C SER A 109 -11.35 -8.87 8.15
N LEU A 110 -10.77 -9.94 7.60
CA LEU A 110 -10.47 -10.06 6.16
C LEU A 110 -11.73 -10.27 5.31
N GLN A 111 -12.71 -11.02 5.81
CA GLN A 111 -14.00 -11.20 5.16
C GLN A 111 -14.79 -9.89 5.09
N LYS A 112 -14.84 -9.12 6.18
CA LYS A 112 -15.46 -7.79 6.21
C LYS A 112 -14.83 -6.83 5.20
N VAL A 113 -13.50 -6.87 5.04
CA VAL A 113 -12.79 -6.08 4.02
C VAL A 113 -13.21 -6.51 2.60
N ARG A 114 -13.28 -7.82 2.34
CA ARG A 114 -13.75 -8.37 1.06
C ARG A 114 -15.17 -7.93 0.70
N GLU A 115 -16.09 -8.02 1.66
CA GLU A 115 -17.49 -7.63 1.45
C GLU A 115 -17.65 -6.14 1.22
N TYR A 116 -16.92 -5.33 2.00
CA TYR A 116 -16.88 -3.89 1.81
C TYR A 116 -16.37 -3.51 0.42
N GLU A 117 -15.26 -4.10 -0.05
CA GLU A 117 -14.74 -3.86 -1.39
C GLU A 117 -15.70 -4.35 -2.49
N ARG A 118 -16.36 -5.50 -2.28
CA ARG A 118 -17.34 -6.04 -3.22
C ARG A 118 -18.51 -5.06 -3.38
N LYS A 119 -19.02 -4.53 -2.27
CA LYS A 119 -20.10 -3.54 -2.25
C LYS A 119 -19.67 -2.24 -2.93
N ARG A 120 -18.49 -1.72 -2.58
CA ARG A 120 -17.92 -0.51 -3.20
C ARG A 120 -17.75 -0.65 -4.72
N LYS A 121 -17.20 -1.77 -5.20
CA LYS A 121 -17.03 -2.03 -6.64
C LYS A 121 -18.37 -2.24 -7.36
N ALA A 122 -19.40 -2.74 -6.68
CA ALA A 122 -20.74 -2.86 -7.23
C ALA A 122 -21.39 -1.47 -7.38
N GLU A 123 -21.28 -0.63 -6.35
CA GLU A 123 -21.78 0.75 -6.36
C GLU A 123 -21.11 1.61 -7.43
N GLN A 124 -19.78 1.50 -7.58
CA GLN A 124 -19.05 2.20 -8.63
C GLN A 124 -19.48 1.77 -10.04
N ARG A 125 -19.71 0.46 -10.25
CA ARG A 125 -20.25 -0.06 -11.52
C ARG A 125 -21.68 0.44 -11.79
N ALA A 126 -22.52 0.52 -10.76
CA ALA A 126 -23.88 1.04 -10.88
C ALA A 126 -23.88 2.54 -11.22
N LYS A 127 -23.06 3.36 -10.54
CA LYS A 127 -22.87 4.78 -10.85
C LYS A 127 -22.39 5.00 -12.29
N ARG A 128 -21.39 4.23 -12.74
CA ARG A 128 -20.87 4.31 -14.12
C ARG A 128 -21.93 3.96 -15.16
N LYS A 129 -22.78 2.95 -14.91
CA LYS A 129 -23.91 2.60 -15.79
C LYS A 129 -24.97 3.70 -15.82
N GLN A 130 -25.28 4.33 -14.69
CA GLN A 130 -26.23 5.45 -14.64
C GLN A 130 -25.74 6.68 -15.41
N LEU A 131 -24.46 7.01 -15.29
CA LEU A 131 -23.85 8.13 -16.03
C LEU A 131 -23.84 7.88 -17.55
N GLN A 132 -23.63 6.64 -17.99
CA GLN A 132 -23.68 6.27 -19.42
C GLN A 132 -25.10 6.28 -20.03
N LEU A 133 -26.14 6.11 -19.23
CA LEU A 133 -27.54 6.21 -19.67
C LEU A 133 -28.05 7.67 -19.69
N ALA A 134 -27.27 8.61 -19.14
CA ALA A 134 -27.65 10.01 -18.97
C ALA A 134 -27.03 10.96 -20.02
N GLU A 135 -26.24 10.48 -20.98
CA GLU A 135 -25.79 11.32 -22.10
C GLU A 135 -26.89 11.46 -23.17
N PRO A 136 -27.35 12.68 -23.51
CA PRO A 136 -28.23 12.91 -24.63
C PRO A 136 -27.43 12.85 -25.95
N SER A 137 -27.95 12.07 -26.91
CA SER A 137 -27.46 12.01 -28.29
C SER A 137 -27.27 13.41 -28.90
N PRO A 138 -26.17 13.69 -29.62
CA PRO A 138 -25.97 15.00 -30.22
C PRO A 138 -26.86 15.18 -31.46
N GLY A 139 -27.73 16.19 -31.39
CA GLY A 139 -28.08 17.06 -32.52
C GLY A 139 -29.27 16.66 -33.40
N ASN A 140 -30.43 17.25 -33.12
CA ASN A 140 -31.24 17.90 -34.16
C ASN A 140 -31.60 19.30 -33.64
N VAL A 141 -31.11 20.34 -34.33
CA VAL A 141 -31.31 21.77 -34.03
C VAL A 141 -32.67 22.22 -34.60
N PRO A 142 -33.38 23.16 -33.95
CA PRO A 142 -33.57 24.44 -34.66
C PRO A 142 -33.50 25.70 -33.77
N ASP A 143 -33.15 26.78 -34.46
CA ASP A 143 -32.96 28.18 -34.05
C ASP A 143 -34.12 28.85 -33.29
N SER A 144 -33.79 29.63 -32.25
CA SER A 144 -34.05 31.08 -32.24
C SER A 144 -33.54 31.77 -30.95
N PRO A 145 -33.21 33.08 -31.02
CA PRO A 145 -32.47 33.80 -29.99
C PRO A 145 -33.40 34.57 -29.05
N GLY A 146 -33.03 34.67 -27.76
CA GLY A 146 -33.77 35.53 -26.84
C GLY A 146 -33.28 35.52 -25.40
N ASP A 147 -32.44 36.51 -25.12
CA ASP A 147 -32.39 37.29 -23.87
C ASP A 147 -31.63 36.75 -22.65
N VAL A 148 -30.93 37.70 -22.05
CA VAL A 148 -29.90 37.60 -21.03
C VAL A 148 -30.50 37.71 -19.62
N THR A 149 -30.11 36.82 -18.71
CA THR A 149 -30.01 37.11 -17.26
C THR A 149 -29.18 36.02 -16.57
N PRO A 150 -28.04 36.33 -15.93
CA PRO A 150 -27.37 35.35 -15.07
C PRO A 150 -27.90 35.49 -13.63
N LEU A 151 -28.64 34.50 -13.15
CA LEU A 151 -28.94 34.34 -11.74
C LEU A 151 -27.90 33.39 -11.12
N GLU A 152 -27.01 33.94 -10.28
CA GLU A 152 -26.10 33.16 -9.45
C GLU A 152 -26.89 32.38 -8.39
N VAL A 153 -26.83 31.04 -8.44
CA VAL A 153 -27.04 30.19 -7.27
C VAL A 153 -25.85 29.25 -7.14
N ARG A 154 -25.03 29.57 -6.15
CA ARG A 154 -23.84 28.83 -5.73
C ARG A 154 -24.23 27.58 -4.96
N SER A 155 -24.04 26.41 -5.55
CA SER A 155 -23.92 25.13 -4.84
C SER A 155 -22.50 24.59 -5.01
N LYS A 156 -21.74 24.57 -3.91
CA LYS A 156 -20.46 23.88 -3.83
C LYS A 156 -20.72 22.41 -3.47
N THR A 157 -20.42 21.49 -4.38
CA THR A 157 -20.06 20.12 -4.00
C THR A 157 -18.91 19.66 -4.89
N LYS A 158 -17.80 19.30 -4.22
CA LYS A 158 -16.57 18.74 -4.77
C LYS A 158 -16.82 17.28 -5.18
N GLU A 159 -16.42 16.87 -6.38
CA GLU A 159 -15.91 15.51 -6.67
C GLU A 159 -14.85 15.63 -7.77
N LYS A 160 -13.59 15.32 -7.43
CA LYS A 160 -12.51 14.98 -8.37
C LYS A 160 -12.34 13.47 -8.28
N GLU A 161 -12.67 12.75 -9.35
CA GLU A 161 -12.16 11.40 -9.60
C GLU A 161 -10.96 11.53 -10.55
N SER A 162 -9.78 11.14 -10.07
CA SER A 162 -8.58 10.97 -10.88
C SER A 162 -8.56 9.56 -11.46
N SER A 163 -8.76 9.51 -12.76
CA SER A 163 -8.49 8.38 -13.63
C SER A 163 -7.00 8.05 -13.66
N CYS A 164 -6.65 6.78 -13.47
CA CYS A 164 -5.33 6.26 -13.86
C CYS A 164 -5.53 4.87 -14.47
N CYS A 165 -5.34 4.79 -15.78
CA CYS A 165 -4.98 3.57 -16.50
C CYS A 165 -3.50 3.70 -16.81
N LEU A 166 -2.72 2.64 -16.61
CA LEU A 166 -1.84 2.10 -17.67
C LEU A 166 -1.70 0.58 -17.48
N THR A 167 -1.66 -0.10 -18.62
CA THR A 167 -1.44 -1.53 -18.83
C THR A 167 0.03 -1.75 -19.29
N PRO A 168 0.47 -2.92 -19.80
CA PRO A 168 1.40 -3.79 -19.06
C PRO A 168 2.74 -4.07 -19.78
N GLU A 169 3.65 -4.70 -19.02
CA GLU A 169 4.74 -5.62 -19.43
C GLU A 169 5.87 -5.12 -20.35
N THR A 170 7.13 -5.20 -19.88
CA THR A 170 8.17 -6.00 -20.55
C THR A 170 9.28 -6.44 -19.57
N GLU A 171 9.87 -7.59 -19.90
CA GLU A 171 10.75 -8.48 -19.16
C GLU A 171 12.10 -7.89 -18.71
N ILE A 172 12.55 -8.31 -17.52
CA ILE A 172 13.91 -8.15 -17.00
C ILE A 172 14.74 -9.34 -17.47
N LYS A 173 15.91 -9.09 -18.07
CA LYS A 173 17.00 -10.08 -18.19
C LYS A 173 18.27 -9.48 -17.57
N PHE A 174 18.83 -10.20 -16.61
CA PHE A 174 20.13 -10.00 -15.97
C PHE A 174 21.12 -11.00 -16.58
N GLU A 175 22.27 -10.56 -17.06
CA GLU A 175 23.57 -11.29 -17.08
C GLU A 175 24.69 -10.21 -17.11
N ASP A 176 25.47 -10.04 -16.04
CA ASP A 176 26.79 -10.63 -15.73
C ASP A 176 27.95 -10.03 -16.54
N GLU A 177 28.80 -9.24 -15.86
CA GLU A 177 29.99 -8.58 -16.40
C GLU A 177 31.23 -9.46 -16.18
N GLY A 178 31.76 -9.99 -17.29
CA GLY A 178 33.05 -10.66 -17.39
C GLY A 178 33.64 -10.52 -18.81
N ILE A 179 34.45 -9.47 -19.01
CA ILE A 179 35.26 -9.04 -20.18
C ILE A 179 36.24 -10.14 -20.69
N PRO A 180 36.88 -10.15 -21.91
CA PRO A 180 36.73 -9.40 -23.20
C PRO A 180 36.73 -10.28 -24.51
N PHE A 181 36.29 -9.76 -25.67
CA PHE A 181 37.06 -9.80 -26.95
C PHE A 181 36.45 -8.92 -28.07
N THR A 182 37.31 -8.49 -29.01
CA THR A 182 37.23 -7.37 -29.97
C THR A 182 36.52 -7.58 -31.33
N ARG A 183 36.26 -6.42 -31.99
CA ARG A 183 36.00 -6.09 -33.43
C ARG A 183 34.52 -5.93 -33.82
N GLN A 184 34.07 -5.04 -34.72
CA GLN A 184 34.50 -3.79 -35.37
C GLN A 184 33.31 -3.46 -36.33
N ASP A 185 33.07 -2.17 -36.62
CA ASP A 185 32.25 -1.63 -37.72
C ASP A 185 30.71 -1.80 -37.61
N ALA A 186 29.83 -0.90 -38.03
CA ALA A 186 29.83 0.54 -38.30
C ALA A 186 28.36 0.92 -38.66
N VAL A 187 27.90 2.08 -38.16
CA VAL A 187 27.02 3.07 -38.84
C VAL A 187 25.48 2.88 -38.83
N PRO A 188 24.72 3.99 -38.77
CA PRO A 188 23.53 4.16 -37.92
C PRO A 188 22.24 4.40 -38.72
N VAL A 189 21.11 4.42 -38.00
CA VAL A 189 19.87 5.01 -38.50
C VAL A 189 19.22 5.82 -37.37
N THR A 190 19.23 7.14 -37.49
CA THR A 190 18.18 8.02 -36.94
C THR A 190 17.03 8.03 -37.94
N PRO A 191 15.78 8.24 -37.49
CA PRO A 191 15.21 9.61 -37.40
C PRO A 191 14.44 9.81 -36.08
N GLU A 192 14.67 10.89 -35.33
CA GLU A 192 13.94 12.17 -35.42
C GLU A 192 12.40 12.05 -35.41
N THR A 193 11.75 12.40 -34.29
CA THR A 193 10.89 13.61 -34.13
C THR A 193 10.05 13.54 -32.84
N ASP A 194 10.35 14.49 -31.94
CA ASP A 194 9.47 15.37 -31.15
C ASP A 194 8.05 14.93 -30.72
N ALA A 195 7.80 14.96 -29.41
CA ALA A 195 6.97 15.99 -28.74
C ALA A 195 6.23 15.45 -27.50
N ASP A 196 6.55 16.08 -26.36
CA ASP A 196 5.65 16.43 -25.25
C ASP A 196 4.89 15.33 -24.51
N SER A 197 5.42 14.92 -23.36
CA SER A 197 4.65 14.63 -22.16
C SER A 197 5.59 14.75 -20.97
N GLY A 198 5.51 15.88 -20.26
CA GLY A 198 6.26 16.13 -19.03
C GLY A 198 6.07 14.98 -18.04
N GLN A 199 7.17 14.29 -17.76
CA GLN A 199 7.25 13.33 -16.65
C GLN A 199 7.55 14.14 -15.39
N ASP A 200 6.58 14.20 -14.48
CA ASP A 200 6.84 14.59 -13.09
C ASP A 200 7.75 13.50 -12.47
N GLU A 201 9.06 13.63 -12.67
CA GLU A 201 10.04 12.84 -11.95
C GLU A 201 9.95 13.20 -10.46
N ILE A 202 9.36 12.32 -9.66
CA ILE A 202 9.35 12.46 -8.21
C ILE A 202 10.82 12.43 -7.76
N SER A 203 11.32 13.57 -7.27
CA SER A 203 12.70 13.71 -6.82
C SER A 203 13.00 12.70 -5.71
N SER A 204 14.19 12.09 -5.76
CA SER A 204 14.69 11.19 -4.69
C SER A 204 14.57 11.82 -3.30
N SER A 205 14.72 13.14 -3.19
CA SER A 205 14.57 13.88 -1.93
C SER A 205 13.15 13.84 -1.36
N ASP A 206 12.14 13.78 -2.23
CA ASP A 206 10.73 13.87 -1.83
C ASP A 206 10.25 12.51 -1.34
N ILE A 207 10.77 11.44 -1.94
CA ILE A 207 10.59 10.06 -1.46
C ILE A 207 11.20 9.89 -0.07
N ASP A 208 12.42 10.38 0.14
CA ASP A 208 13.10 10.32 1.44
C ASP A 208 12.34 11.11 2.51
N TYR A 209 11.86 12.30 2.17
CA TYR A 209 11.02 13.09 3.06
C TYR A 209 9.74 12.35 3.44
N HIS A 210 9.04 11.80 2.44
CA HIS A 210 7.77 11.10 2.65
C HIS A 210 7.94 9.92 3.60
N ASN A 211 8.96 9.07 3.35
CA ASN A 211 9.26 7.91 4.19
C ASN A 211 9.61 8.32 5.62
N ALA A 212 10.47 9.33 5.79
CA ALA A 212 10.88 9.80 7.12
C ALA A 212 9.69 10.35 7.95
N VAL A 213 8.78 11.11 7.31
CA VAL A 213 7.59 11.65 7.98
C VAL A 213 6.59 10.54 8.32
N ALA A 214 6.37 9.59 7.40
CA ALA A 214 5.50 8.45 7.60
C ALA A 214 5.99 7.55 8.76
N ASP A 215 7.27 7.18 8.74
CA ASP A 215 7.88 6.32 9.75
C ASP A 215 7.83 6.97 11.13
N LYS A 216 8.15 8.26 11.23
CA LYS A 216 8.08 9.01 12.48
C LYS A 216 6.66 9.03 13.05
N TYR A 217 5.66 9.26 12.20
CA TYR A 217 4.26 9.25 12.62
C TYR A 217 3.82 7.86 13.13
N LEU A 218 4.15 6.79 12.40
CA LEU A 218 3.83 5.42 12.79
C LEU A 218 4.53 5.03 14.10
N GLN A 219 5.80 5.42 14.27
CA GLN A 219 6.58 5.20 15.49
C GLN A 219 5.89 5.83 16.71
N ARG A 220 5.45 7.09 16.62
CA ARG A 220 4.78 7.80 17.72
C ARG A 220 3.37 7.29 17.98
N ARG A 221 2.67 6.84 16.94
CA ARG A 221 1.32 6.25 17.05
C ARG A 221 1.34 4.88 17.73
N GLY A 222 2.39 4.09 17.55
CA GLY A 222 2.57 2.76 18.15
C GLY A 222 1.49 1.73 17.79
N LYS A 223 0.69 2.00 16.74
CA LYS A 223 -0.44 1.18 16.28
C LYS A 223 -0.63 1.36 14.78
N GLY A 224 -0.88 0.25 14.07
CA GLY A 224 -1.02 0.24 12.61
C GLY A 224 0.34 0.08 11.92
N LEU A 225 0.33 -0.55 10.75
CA LEU A 225 1.55 -0.87 9.98
C LEU A 225 1.77 0.07 8.79
N TYR A 226 0.76 0.85 8.42
CA TYR A 226 0.77 1.73 7.26
C TYR A 226 0.02 3.01 7.56
N ILE A 227 0.43 4.10 6.91
CA ILE A 227 -0.30 5.36 6.88
C ILE A 227 -1.55 5.23 6.00
N THR A 228 -2.56 6.09 6.23
CA THR A 228 -3.77 6.10 5.39
C THR A 228 -3.58 7.05 4.21
N ALA A 229 -4.37 6.91 3.15
CA ALA A 229 -4.32 7.83 2.00
C ALA A 229 -4.55 9.31 2.40
N ALA A 230 -5.33 9.56 3.46
CA ALA A 230 -5.51 10.91 4.00
C ALA A 230 -4.24 11.44 4.71
N ASP A 231 -3.45 10.54 5.28
CA ASP A 231 -2.17 10.88 5.88
C ASP A 231 -1.13 11.13 4.78
N GLU A 232 -1.11 10.35 3.70
CA GLU A 232 -0.29 10.60 2.49
C GLU A 232 -0.56 11.99 1.93
N THR A 233 -1.84 12.35 1.73
CA THR A 233 -2.20 13.72 1.30
C THR A 233 -1.69 14.79 2.27
N SER A 234 -1.68 14.50 3.57
CA SER A 234 -1.14 15.44 4.56
C SER A 234 0.38 15.60 4.43
N ILE A 235 1.11 14.55 4.03
CA ILE A 235 2.56 14.62 3.77
C ILE A 235 2.83 15.43 2.50
N ASP A 236 2.05 15.19 1.44
CA ASP A 236 2.15 15.94 0.18
C ASP A 236 1.87 17.43 0.38
N GLU A 237 0.90 17.78 1.22
CA GLU A 237 0.63 19.16 1.61
C GLU A 237 1.81 19.82 2.34
N LEU A 238 2.53 19.07 3.17
CA LEU A 238 3.73 19.57 3.86
C LEU A 238 4.88 19.80 2.87
N LEU A 239 5.08 18.89 1.92
CA LEU A 239 6.05 19.01 0.83
C LEU A 239 5.75 20.23 -0.05
N ALA A 240 4.49 20.35 -0.50
CA ALA A 240 4.05 21.47 -1.33
C ALA A 240 4.16 22.83 -0.62
N ALA A 241 4.01 22.84 0.71
CA ALA A 241 4.22 24.03 1.53
C ALA A 241 5.70 24.33 1.84
N GLY A 242 6.63 23.49 1.38
CA GLY A 242 8.07 23.67 1.61
C GLY A 242 8.50 23.48 3.05
N VAL A 243 7.76 22.68 3.84
CA VAL A 243 8.08 22.42 5.24
C VAL A 243 9.38 21.61 5.32
N PRO A 244 10.43 22.09 6.02
CA PRO A 244 11.66 21.33 6.17
C PRO A 244 11.44 20.03 6.95
N LEU A 245 12.11 18.94 6.56
CA LEU A 245 11.95 17.61 7.17
C LEU A 245 12.00 17.65 8.70
N GLN A 246 13.03 18.28 9.27
CA GLN A 246 13.17 18.36 10.72
C GLN A 246 11.99 19.07 11.40
N THR A 247 11.39 20.06 10.74
CA THR A 247 10.21 20.77 11.25
C THR A 247 8.97 19.88 11.27
N ALA A 248 8.80 19.02 10.25
CA ALA A 248 7.74 18.04 10.24
C ALA A 248 7.92 16.99 11.35
N LEU A 249 9.13 16.44 11.50
CA LEU A 249 9.45 15.46 12.55
C LEU A 249 9.22 16.03 13.96
N ASP A 250 9.72 17.23 14.24
CA ASP A 250 9.56 17.90 15.53
C ASP A 250 8.08 18.27 15.80
N GLY A 251 7.35 18.68 14.75
CA GLY A 251 5.93 19.01 14.86
C GLY A 251 5.07 17.77 15.16
N ILE A 252 5.42 16.61 14.60
CA ILE A 252 4.79 15.32 14.96
C ILE A 252 5.05 15.03 16.44
N ASP A 253 6.30 15.08 16.90
CA ASP A 253 6.61 14.81 18.31
C ASP A 253 5.83 15.72 19.25
N GLN A 254 5.84 17.03 18.98
CA GLN A 254 5.08 18.01 19.75
C GLN A 254 3.57 17.75 19.75
N SER A 255 3.02 17.25 18.64
CA SER A 255 1.60 16.93 18.55
C SER A 255 1.22 15.79 19.49
N PHE A 256 2.05 14.75 19.56
CA PHE A 256 1.84 13.62 20.45
C PHE A 256 2.11 13.98 21.92
N ASP A 257 3.12 14.80 22.21
CA ASP A 257 3.45 15.22 23.59
C ASP A 257 2.39 16.17 24.16
N LYS A 258 1.79 17.02 23.32
CA LYS A 258 0.71 17.94 23.72
C LYS A 258 -0.66 17.25 23.76
N PHE A 259 -0.78 16.05 23.22
CA PHE A 259 -2.06 15.33 23.16
C PHE A 259 -2.52 14.88 24.54
N LYS A 260 -3.73 15.29 24.93
CA LYS A 260 -4.36 14.91 26.20
C LYS A 260 -5.58 14.02 25.93
N PRO A 261 -5.49 12.70 26.11
CA PRO A 261 -6.62 11.80 25.87
C PRO A 261 -7.75 12.06 26.88
N LYS A 262 -9.00 12.09 26.42
CA LYS A 262 -10.17 12.20 27.29
C LYS A 262 -10.62 10.83 27.80
N HIS A 263 -10.42 9.79 26.98
CA HIS A 263 -10.76 8.40 27.27
C HIS A 263 -9.56 7.47 27.04
N LYS A 264 -9.57 6.29 27.66
CA LYS A 264 -8.47 5.31 27.62
C LYS A 264 -8.09 4.83 26.20
N ARG A 265 -8.99 4.95 25.22
CA ARG A 265 -8.77 4.55 23.82
C ARG A 265 -8.53 5.72 22.86
N ASP A 266 -8.45 6.93 23.40
CA ASP A 266 -8.16 8.12 22.61
C ASP A 266 -6.69 8.12 22.24
N GLY A 267 -6.42 8.60 21.03
CA GLY A 267 -5.09 8.69 20.45
C GLY A 267 -5.18 9.44 19.14
N ILE A 268 -4.06 9.98 18.69
CA ILE A 268 -3.98 10.59 17.37
C ILE A 268 -4.12 9.48 16.31
N ARG A 269 -5.10 9.63 15.41
CA ARG A 269 -5.44 8.61 14.39
C ARG A 269 -5.13 9.02 12.95
N SER A 270 -4.80 10.29 12.73
CA SER A 270 -4.39 10.81 11.43
C SER A 270 -3.27 11.83 11.58
N LEU A 271 -2.37 11.88 10.60
CA LEU A 271 -1.31 12.87 10.47
C LEU A 271 -1.87 14.29 10.30
N SER A 272 -3.06 14.42 9.70
CA SER A 272 -3.78 15.70 9.58
C SER A 272 -3.95 16.44 10.92
N TYR A 273 -4.07 15.70 12.04
CA TYR A 273 -4.10 16.30 13.38
C TYR A 273 -2.80 17.03 13.72
N CYS A 274 -1.66 16.47 13.28
CA CYS A 274 -0.34 17.03 13.53
C CYS A 274 -0.04 18.24 12.64
N ALA A 275 -0.69 18.34 11.47
CA ALA A 275 -0.45 19.39 10.48
C ALA A 275 -0.56 20.81 11.08
N THR A 276 -1.55 21.06 11.94
CA THR A 276 -1.72 22.36 12.61
C THR A 276 -0.48 22.78 13.40
N ILE A 277 0.10 21.86 14.16
CA ILE A 277 1.28 22.13 14.99
C ILE A 277 2.52 22.23 14.12
N ILE A 278 2.64 21.38 13.09
CA ILE A 278 3.75 21.42 12.13
C ILE A 278 3.79 22.78 11.41
N PHE A 279 2.67 23.24 10.83
CA PHE A 279 2.61 24.53 10.16
C PHE A 279 2.85 25.71 11.10
N SER A 280 2.32 25.64 12.34
CA SER A 280 2.59 26.67 13.35
C SER A 280 4.08 26.74 13.69
N LEU A 281 4.74 25.59 13.84
CA LEU A 281 6.17 25.50 14.11
C LEU A 281 7.00 26.00 12.92
N HIS A 282 6.57 25.68 11.70
CA HIS A 282 7.20 26.15 10.47
C HIS A 282 7.14 27.67 10.35
N ALA A 283 5.96 28.28 10.55
CA ALA A 283 5.80 29.73 10.53
C ALA A 283 6.67 30.43 11.60
N LEU A 284 6.77 29.89 12.81
CA LEU A 284 7.64 30.42 13.85
C LEU A 284 9.13 30.37 13.45
N ARG A 285 9.57 29.28 12.82
CA ARG A 285 10.96 29.14 12.35
C ARG A 285 11.26 30.10 11.19
N GLU A 286 10.30 30.33 10.31
CA GLU A 286 10.43 31.35 9.26
C GLU A 286 10.56 32.76 9.83
N ASP A 287 9.74 33.13 10.82
CA ASP A 287 9.79 34.45 11.46
C ASP A 287 11.13 34.69 12.16
N ILE A 288 11.66 33.67 12.86
CA ILE A 288 12.99 33.72 13.49
C ILE A 288 14.08 33.89 12.42
N GLY A 289 14.00 33.15 11.31
CA GLY A 289 14.94 33.28 10.19
C GLY A 289 14.88 34.65 9.49
N LYS A 290 13.72 35.32 9.53
CA LYS A 290 13.49 36.66 8.97
C LYS A 290 13.74 37.78 10.00
N GLY A 291 14.28 37.47 11.19
CA GLY A 291 14.61 38.45 12.24
C GLY A 291 13.40 39.08 12.94
N ARG A 292 12.22 38.48 12.80
CA ARG A 292 10.96 38.96 13.39
C ARG A 292 10.74 38.21 14.71
N VAL A 293 10.80 38.89 15.84
CA VAL A 293 10.60 38.26 17.16
C VAL A 293 9.12 37.90 17.33
N PRO A 294 8.75 36.61 17.49
CA PRO A 294 7.35 36.23 17.72
C PRO A 294 6.89 36.74 19.08
N LYS A 295 5.70 37.39 19.12
CA LYS A 295 5.13 38.06 20.31
C LYS A 295 5.01 37.18 21.56
N VAL A 296 5.10 35.85 21.43
CA VAL A 296 4.98 34.89 22.54
C VAL A 296 6.26 34.78 23.37
N LEU A 297 7.42 35.22 22.85
CA LEU A 297 8.69 35.21 23.61
C LEU A 297 8.89 36.44 24.51
N CYS A 298 8.01 37.45 24.48
CA CYS A 298 8.16 38.67 25.30
C CYS A 298 7.69 38.51 26.76
N LEU A 299 7.11 37.37 27.17
CA LEU A 299 6.56 37.22 28.52
C LEU A 299 7.48 36.50 29.52
N VAL A 300 8.68 36.05 29.13
CA VAL A 300 9.58 35.33 30.05
C VAL A 300 10.75 36.19 30.54
N SER A 301 10.89 37.46 30.11
CA SER A 301 12.00 38.34 30.54
C SER A 301 11.63 39.46 31.53
N LEU A 302 10.44 39.42 32.16
CA LEU A 302 10.03 40.43 33.16
C LEU A 302 9.59 39.81 34.49
N SER A 303 10.32 38.80 34.97
CA SER A 303 10.16 38.32 36.35
C SER A 303 11.49 37.90 36.94
N HIS A 304 12.46 38.82 36.97
CA HIS A 304 13.59 38.83 37.90
C HIS A 304 14.17 40.25 37.94
N LYS A 305 13.58 41.07 38.80
CA LYS A 305 14.22 42.20 39.48
C LYS A 305 13.48 42.45 40.78
#